data_AF-A0A9E4MKM3-F1
#
_entry.id   AF-A0A9E4MKM3-F1
#
_cell.length_a   1.000
_cell.length_b   1.000
_cell.length_c   1.000
_cell.angle_alpha   90.00
_cell.angle_beta   90.00
_cell.angle_gamma   90.00
#
_symmetry.space_group_name_H-M   'P 1'
#
loop_
_entity.id
_entity.type
_entity.pdbx_description
1 polymer ?
#
loop_
_entity_poly.entity_id
_entity_poly.type
_entity_poly.pdbx_seq_one_letter_code
_entity_poly.pdbx_strand_id
1 'polypeptide(L)'
;MKKSINLLLIHKVIIFIKRPLNKLGINPQKIITSQDYPHLKATRIIVPTPLCKTQSRIPAWACNFLRYTILSHQTLQTIQQTNRIYISRDLADSRKIINQDSVQNLLEPYHFKTVYLEQMKVEEQALLFAGAAIIVAPHGAALTNLIFCKSHTKVIEIFSPNYTPPLYQIICKIYNLEYCSLLGTPLPNILSIERKQDIWVDCNQLQKILLKMLE
;
A
#
# COMPACT_ATOMS: atom_id res chain seq x y z
N MET A 1 9.44 8.63 -25.79
CA MET A 1 10.57 7.91 -26.45
C MET A 1 10.58 6.46 -25.97
N LYS A 2 9.89 5.53 -26.67
CA LYS A 2 9.94 4.09 -26.35
C LYS A 2 11.28 3.53 -26.81
N LYS A 3 12.27 3.44 -25.92
CA LYS A 3 13.47 2.63 -26.21
C LYS A 3 13.03 1.17 -26.25
N SER A 4 13.35 0.45 -27.32
CA SER A 4 13.11 -0.99 -27.38
C SER A 4 14.01 -1.68 -26.36
N ILE A 5 13.41 -2.29 -25.34
CA ILE A 5 14.13 -3.13 -24.38
C ILE A 5 14.11 -4.57 -24.93
N ASN A 6 15.31 -5.16 -25.03
CA ASN A 6 15.46 -6.54 -25.51
C ASN A 6 15.12 -7.53 -24.39
N LEU A 7 15.63 -7.30 -23.19
CA LEU A 7 15.39 -8.11 -22.00
C LEU A 7 15.18 -7.22 -20.76
N LEU A 8 14.26 -7.63 -19.89
CA LEU A 8 14.04 -7.03 -18.57
C LEU A 8 14.53 -8.02 -17.51
N LEU A 9 15.58 -7.64 -16.79
CA LEU A 9 16.10 -8.41 -15.67
C LEU A 9 15.39 -7.99 -14.38
N ILE A 10 14.85 -8.96 -13.64
CA ILE A 10 14.31 -8.75 -12.30
C ILE A 10 14.92 -9.76 -11.32
N HIS A 11 14.89 -9.46 -10.02
CA HIS A 11 15.46 -10.37 -9.03
C HIS A 11 14.64 -11.68 -8.93
N LYS A 12 13.32 -11.55 -8.84
CA LYS A 12 12.37 -12.67 -8.75
C LYS A 12 11.05 -12.27 -9.40
N VAL A 13 10.44 -13.17 -10.18
CA VAL A 13 9.07 -12.97 -10.67
C VAL A 13 8.11 -13.22 -9.51
N ILE A 14 7.52 -12.15 -8.99
CA ILE A 14 6.39 -12.25 -8.06
C ILE A 14 5.12 -11.98 -8.86
N ILE A 15 4.02 -12.66 -8.53
CA ILE A 15 2.71 -12.52 -9.20
C ILE A 15 2.29 -11.04 -9.30
N PHE A 16 2.58 -10.26 -8.27
CA PHE A 16 2.31 -8.83 -8.17
C PHE A 16 3.05 -7.97 -9.21
N ILE A 17 4.18 -8.45 -9.74
CA ILE A 17 4.99 -7.76 -10.75
C ILE A 17 4.57 -8.17 -12.17
N LYS A 18 4.22 -9.44 -12.39
CA LYS A 18 3.97 -10.01 -13.72
C LYS A 18 2.80 -9.33 -14.45
N ARG A 19 1.68 -9.08 -13.76
CA ARG A 19 0.49 -8.46 -14.37
C ARG A 19 0.67 -7.00 -14.78
N PRO A 20 1.22 -6.11 -13.93
CA PRO A 20 1.55 -4.75 -14.33
C PRO A 20 2.49 -4.69 -15.55
N LEU A 21 3.50 -5.56 -15.61
CA LEU A 21 4.42 -5.60 -16.76
C LEU A 21 3.72 -6.00 -18.07
N ASN A 22 2.77 -6.93 -18.01
CA ASN A 22 1.95 -7.27 -19.18
C ASN A 22 1.11 -6.07 -19.66
N LYS A 23 0.51 -5.30 -18.74
CA LYS A 23 -0.23 -4.06 -19.10
C LYS A 23 0.68 -3.00 -19.73
N LEU A 24 1.96 -2.98 -19.39
CA LEU A 24 2.97 -2.11 -20.00
C LEU A 24 3.46 -2.62 -21.37
N GLY A 25 2.91 -3.73 -21.88
CA GLY A 25 3.28 -4.31 -23.16
C GLY A 25 4.64 -5.01 -23.14
N ILE A 26 5.14 -5.38 -21.96
CA ILE A 26 6.39 -6.12 -21.82
C ILE A 26 6.08 -7.59 -22.06
N ASN A 27 6.62 -8.13 -23.16
CA ASN A 27 6.46 -9.54 -23.49
C ASN A 27 7.07 -10.41 -22.36
N PRO A 28 6.31 -11.33 -21.74
CA PRO A 28 6.82 -12.23 -20.71
C PRO A 28 8.09 -12.99 -21.08
N GLN A 29 8.28 -13.33 -22.36
CA GLN A 29 9.48 -14.03 -22.86
C GLN A 29 10.75 -13.17 -22.79
N LYS A 30 10.59 -11.84 -22.64
CA LYS A 30 11.71 -10.91 -22.46
C LYS A 30 12.08 -10.72 -20.99
N ILE A 31 11.32 -11.29 -20.06
CA ILE A 31 11.59 -11.16 -18.62
C ILE A 31 12.49 -12.32 -18.21
N ILE A 32 13.68 -12.00 -17.73
CA ILE A 32 14.64 -12.97 -17.16
C ILE A 32 14.83 -12.68 -15.67
N THR A 33 15.21 -13.69 -14.90
CA THR A 33 15.47 -13.53 -13.47
C THR A 33 16.95 -13.69 -13.14
N SER A 34 17.41 -12.98 -12.10
CA SER A 34 18.76 -13.19 -11.58
C SER A 34 18.93 -14.52 -10.85
N GLN A 35 17.83 -15.23 -10.56
CA GLN A 35 17.87 -16.59 -9.99
C GLN A 35 18.22 -17.63 -11.06
N ASP A 36 17.61 -17.49 -12.24
CA ASP A 36 17.87 -18.38 -13.37
C ASP A 36 19.18 -18.04 -14.08
N TYR A 37 19.54 -16.74 -14.11
CA TYR A 37 20.74 -16.22 -14.76
C TYR A 37 21.55 -15.34 -13.80
N PRO A 38 22.35 -15.94 -12.88
CA PRO A 38 23.10 -15.19 -11.87
C PRO A 38 24.26 -14.37 -12.46
N HIS A 39 24.76 -14.74 -13.64
CA HIS A 39 25.86 -14.05 -14.34
C HIS A 39 25.42 -13.70 -15.75
N LEU A 40 25.44 -12.40 -16.07
CA LEU A 40 25.01 -11.89 -17.38
C LEU A 40 26.06 -10.93 -17.94
N LYS A 41 26.32 -11.04 -19.24
CA LYS A 41 27.10 -10.09 -20.01
C LYS A 41 26.20 -9.42 -21.03
N ALA A 42 26.22 -8.10 -21.09
CA ALA A 42 25.45 -7.32 -22.06
C ALA A 42 26.31 -6.22 -22.65
N THR A 43 26.10 -5.90 -23.92
CA THR A 43 26.75 -4.77 -24.60
C THR A 43 26.25 -3.43 -24.08
N ARG A 44 25.03 -3.40 -23.52
CA ARG A 44 24.41 -2.22 -22.91
C ARG A 44 23.50 -2.62 -21.76
N ILE A 45 23.63 -1.92 -20.65
CA ILE A 45 22.74 -2.06 -19.49
C ILE A 45 22.02 -0.73 -19.26
N ILE A 46 20.71 -0.79 -19.02
CA ILE A 46 19.91 0.36 -18.59
C ILE A 46 19.46 0.06 -17.17
N VAL A 47 19.99 0.79 -16.20
CA VAL A 47 19.61 0.66 -14.79
C VAL A 47 18.73 1.87 -14.43
N PRO A 48 17.49 1.66 -13.96
CA PRO A 48 16.70 2.77 -13.46
C PRO A 48 17.32 3.29 -12.16
N THR A 49 17.44 4.60 -12.04
CA THR A 49 17.75 5.23 -10.75
C THR A 49 16.57 5.04 -9.82
N PRO A 50 16.77 4.59 -8.56
CA PRO A 50 15.69 4.53 -7.58
C PRO A 50 15.02 5.90 -7.46
N LEU A 51 13.70 5.94 -7.69
CA LEU A 51 12.92 7.18 -7.66
C LEU A 51 12.99 7.87 -6.29
N CYS A 52 13.17 7.07 -5.24
CA CYS A 52 13.17 7.51 -3.85
C CYS A 52 14.28 6.76 -3.12
N LYS A 53 15.40 7.43 -2.81
CA LYS A 53 16.44 6.84 -1.93
C LYS A 53 16.00 6.85 -0.46
N THR A 54 15.08 7.74 -0.10
CA THR A 54 14.48 7.90 1.22
C THR A 54 12.97 7.80 1.10
N GLN A 55 12.29 7.33 2.14
CA GLN A 55 10.82 7.23 2.22
C GLN A 55 10.13 8.62 2.30
N SER A 56 10.85 9.70 1.98
CA SER A 56 10.42 11.10 2.18
C SER A 56 10.18 11.88 0.88
N ARG A 57 10.37 11.29 -0.30
CA ARG A 57 10.14 11.97 -1.58
C ARG A 57 9.51 11.02 -2.59
N ILE A 58 8.21 11.16 -2.84
CA ILE A 58 7.50 10.39 -3.86
C ILE A 58 7.07 11.34 -4.98
N PRO A 59 7.52 11.16 -6.23
CA PRO A 59 7.12 12.03 -7.31
C PRO A 59 5.69 11.72 -7.78
N ALA A 60 4.85 12.76 -7.86
CA ALA A 60 3.44 12.63 -8.25
C ALA A 60 3.26 11.97 -9.63
N TRP A 61 4.18 12.22 -10.59
CA TRP A 61 4.12 11.59 -11.90
C TRP A 61 4.22 10.07 -11.84
N ALA A 62 5.00 9.50 -10.90
CA ALA A 62 5.16 8.06 -10.77
C ALA A 62 3.89 7.43 -10.16
N CYS A 63 3.30 8.09 -9.16
CA CYS A 63 2.00 7.70 -8.63
C CYS A 63 0.92 7.72 -9.73
N ASN A 64 0.85 8.81 -10.52
CA ASN A 64 -0.11 8.94 -11.62
C ASN A 64 0.12 7.91 -12.72
N PHE A 65 1.38 7.64 -13.07
CA PHE A 65 1.72 6.60 -14.03
C PHE A 65 1.18 5.23 -13.57
N LEU A 66 1.44 4.83 -12.32
CA LEU A 66 0.92 3.57 -11.78
C LEU A 66 -0.61 3.58 -11.69
N ARG A 67 -1.20 4.68 -11.19
CA ARG A 67 -2.65 4.86 -11.05
C ARG A 67 -3.35 4.59 -12.38
N TYR A 68 -2.92 5.25 -13.45
CA TYR A 68 -3.56 5.18 -14.77
C TYR A 68 -3.13 3.97 -15.61
N THR A 69 -2.02 3.32 -15.25
CA THR A 69 -1.66 2.01 -15.83
C THR A 69 -2.61 0.91 -15.33
N ILE A 70 -3.04 0.98 -14.07
CA ILE A 70 -3.87 -0.06 -13.47
C ILE A 70 -5.37 0.22 -13.64
N LEU A 71 -5.82 1.45 -13.37
CA LEU A 71 -7.22 1.89 -13.48
C LEU A 71 -7.37 3.08 -14.43
N SER A 72 -8.32 2.98 -15.36
CA SER A 72 -8.61 4.08 -16.28
C SER A 72 -9.29 5.27 -15.57
N HIS A 73 -9.16 6.48 -16.15
CA HIS A 73 -9.88 7.65 -15.67
C HIS A 73 -11.39 7.44 -15.60
N GLN A 74 -11.97 6.79 -16.62
CA GLN A 74 -13.41 6.52 -16.67
C GLN A 74 -13.85 5.60 -15.54
N THR A 75 -13.10 4.52 -15.28
CA THR A 75 -13.38 3.60 -14.17
C THR A 75 -13.34 4.32 -12.82
N LEU A 76 -12.34 5.20 -12.61
CA LEU A 76 -12.23 5.97 -11.38
C LEU A 76 -13.39 6.94 -11.18
N GLN A 77 -13.93 7.52 -12.26
CA GLN A 77 -15.09 8.41 -12.16
C GLN A 77 -16.37 7.67 -11.76
N THR A 78 -16.58 6.46 -12.29
CA THR A 78 -17.83 5.69 -12.08
C THR A 78 -17.96 5.06 -10.70
N ILE A 79 -16.86 4.77 -10.01
CA ILE A 79 -16.89 4.07 -8.71
C ILE A 79 -17.45 4.98 -7.61
N GLN A 80 -18.38 4.48 -6.79
CA GLN A 80 -18.87 5.22 -5.64
C GLN A 80 -17.91 5.11 -4.45
N GLN A 81 -17.72 6.21 -3.73
CA GLN A 81 -16.83 6.31 -2.57
C GLN A 81 -17.60 6.06 -1.28
N THR A 82 -18.00 4.81 -1.03
CA THR A 82 -18.90 4.45 0.08
C THR A 82 -18.28 3.41 1.03
N ASN A 83 -17.23 2.71 0.61
CA ASN A 83 -16.69 1.59 1.38
C ASN A 83 -15.90 2.10 2.60
N ARG A 84 -16.14 1.50 3.76
CA ARG A 84 -15.28 1.66 4.94
C ARG A 84 -14.53 0.36 5.13
N ILE A 85 -13.20 0.42 5.08
CA ILE A 85 -12.37 -0.78 5.04
C ILE A 85 -11.30 -0.75 6.12
N TYR A 86 -11.15 -1.88 6.80
CA TYR A 86 -10.02 -2.15 7.68
C TYR A 86 -9.10 -3.12 6.97
N ILE A 87 -7.86 -2.71 6.71
CA ILE A 87 -6.86 -3.57 6.08
C ILE A 87 -6.15 -4.35 7.17
N SER A 88 -6.41 -5.66 7.22
CA SER A 88 -5.72 -6.54 8.15
C SER A 88 -4.30 -6.86 7.64
N ARG A 89 -3.42 -7.18 8.59
CA ARG A 89 -2.07 -7.72 8.34
C ARG A 89 -1.89 -9.09 9.00
N ASP A 90 -2.96 -9.77 9.38
CA ASP A 90 -2.89 -11.04 10.10
C ASP A 90 -2.17 -12.15 9.30
N LEU A 91 -2.28 -12.08 7.98
CA LEU A 91 -1.61 -12.97 7.03
C LEU A 91 -0.20 -12.49 6.62
N ALA A 92 0.27 -11.36 7.14
CA ALA A 92 1.61 -10.83 6.85
C ALA A 92 2.65 -11.36 7.83
N ASP A 93 3.95 -11.22 7.52
CA ASP A 93 5.02 -11.72 8.40
C ASP A 93 5.33 -10.81 9.60
N SER A 94 4.82 -9.57 9.61
CA SER A 94 5.22 -8.55 10.60
C SER A 94 4.26 -7.36 10.68
N ARG A 95 4.30 -6.63 11.80
CA ARG A 95 3.43 -5.48 12.11
C ARG A 95 1.95 -5.88 12.11
N LYS A 96 1.65 -7.03 12.71
CA LYS A 96 0.29 -7.48 12.96
C LYS A 96 -0.31 -6.66 14.09
N ILE A 97 -1.63 -6.47 14.09
CA ILE A 97 -2.32 -5.95 15.27
C ILE A 97 -2.65 -7.16 16.14
N ILE A 98 -2.08 -7.24 17.35
CA ILE A 98 -2.24 -8.40 18.24
C ILE A 98 -3.67 -8.46 18.77
N ASN A 99 -4.23 -7.31 19.15
CA ASN A 99 -5.62 -7.19 19.60
C ASN A 99 -6.58 -6.90 18.43
N GLN A 100 -6.41 -7.63 17.32
CA GLN A 100 -7.18 -7.41 16.09
C GLN A 100 -8.69 -7.52 16.33
N ASP A 101 -9.14 -8.51 17.11
CA ASP A 101 -10.56 -8.71 17.42
C ASP A 101 -11.16 -7.48 18.11
N SER A 102 -10.42 -6.86 19.04
CA SER A 102 -10.86 -5.62 19.71
C SER A 102 -11.01 -4.47 18.71
N VAL A 103 -10.08 -4.35 17.76
CA VAL A 103 -10.14 -3.34 16.69
C VAL A 103 -11.31 -3.61 15.75
N GLN A 104 -11.54 -4.86 15.35
CA GLN A 104 -12.66 -5.21 14.47
C GLN A 104 -14.01 -4.95 15.15
N ASN A 105 -14.17 -5.37 16.41
CA ASN A 105 -15.39 -5.13 17.19
C ASN A 105 -15.65 -3.62 17.38
N LEU A 106 -14.61 -2.80 17.54
CA LEU A 106 -14.76 -1.35 17.59
C LEU A 106 -15.26 -0.77 16.26
N LEU A 107 -14.78 -1.30 15.13
CA LEU A 107 -15.07 -0.77 13.80
C LEU A 107 -16.39 -1.28 13.20
N GLU A 108 -16.89 -2.42 13.66
CA GLU A 108 -18.13 -3.06 13.18
C GLU A 108 -19.36 -2.14 13.24
N PRO A 109 -19.65 -1.41 14.35
CA PRO A 109 -20.78 -0.48 14.41
C PRO A 109 -20.72 0.66 13.39
N TYR A 110 -19.53 0.94 12.85
CA TYR A 110 -19.31 1.94 11.80
C TYR A 110 -19.30 1.32 10.40
N HIS A 111 -19.74 0.06 10.25
CA HIS A 111 -19.87 -0.68 9.00
C HIS A 111 -18.55 -0.88 8.23
N PHE A 112 -17.45 -1.03 8.97
CA PHE A 112 -16.17 -1.41 8.35
C PHE A 112 -16.18 -2.87 7.93
N LYS A 113 -15.54 -3.15 6.78
CA LYS A 113 -15.22 -4.51 6.33
C LYS A 113 -13.74 -4.78 6.54
N THR A 114 -13.41 -5.88 7.20
CA THR A 114 -12.04 -6.38 7.27
C THR A 114 -11.64 -6.95 5.91
N VAL A 115 -10.45 -6.58 5.42
CA VAL A 115 -9.92 -7.00 4.13
C VAL A 115 -8.50 -7.52 4.27
N TYR A 116 -8.23 -8.64 3.58
CA TYR A 116 -6.91 -9.27 3.46
C TYR A 116 -6.40 -9.12 2.02
N LEU A 117 -5.53 -8.14 1.77
CA LEU A 117 -5.10 -7.81 0.40
C LEU A 117 -4.21 -8.90 -0.21
N GLU A 118 -3.53 -9.69 0.61
CA GLU A 118 -2.68 -10.82 0.19
C GLU A 118 -3.46 -11.85 -0.65
N GLN A 119 -4.78 -11.91 -0.47
CA GLN A 119 -5.68 -12.81 -1.19
C GLN A 119 -6.30 -12.19 -2.45
N MET A 120 -6.01 -10.91 -2.74
CA MET A 120 -6.62 -10.15 -3.84
C MET A 120 -5.63 -9.88 -4.96
N LYS A 121 -6.13 -9.82 -6.20
CA LYS A 121 -5.37 -9.35 -7.36
C LYS A 121 -5.16 -7.84 -7.28
N VAL A 122 -4.10 -7.34 -7.90
CA VAL A 122 -3.77 -5.90 -7.97
C VAL A 122 -4.96 -5.05 -8.43
N GLU A 123 -5.69 -5.49 -9.46
CA GLU A 123 -6.85 -4.77 -9.98
C GLU A 123 -8.01 -4.74 -8.98
N GLU A 124 -8.25 -5.84 -8.26
CA GLU A 124 -9.29 -5.93 -7.23
C GLU A 124 -8.95 -5.02 -6.04
N GLN A 125 -7.67 -4.99 -5.63
CA GLN A 125 -7.19 -4.05 -4.62
C GLN A 125 -7.37 -2.60 -5.08
N ALA A 126 -7.03 -2.29 -6.33
CA ALA A 126 -7.16 -0.94 -6.87
C ALA A 126 -8.63 -0.47 -6.88
N LEU A 127 -9.56 -1.33 -7.31
CA LEU A 127 -11.00 -1.03 -7.30
C LEU A 127 -11.54 -0.82 -5.88
N LEU A 128 -11.10 -1.66 -4.94
CA LEU A 128 -11.48 -1.54 -3.53
C LEU A 128 -11.08 -0.17 -2.95
N PHE A 129 -9.82 0.23 -3.15
CA PHE A 129 -9.31 1.52 -2.66
C PHE A 129 -9.95 2.71 -3.40
N ALA A 130 -10.24 2.58 -4.69
CA ALA A 130 -10.95 3.61 -5.45
C ALA A 130 -12.39 3.87 -4.93
N GLY A 131 -13.02 2.86 -4.31
CA GLY A 131 -14.34 2.99 -3.68
C GLY A 131 -14.32 3.26 -2.18
N ALA A 132 -13.15 3.45 -1.57
CA ALA A 132 -13.02 3.65 -0.13
C ALA A 132 -13.35 5.10 0.28
N ALA A 133 -14.29 5.26 1.21
CA ALA A 133 -14.55 6.48 1.93
C ALA A 133 -13.61 6.63 3.14
N ILE A 134 -13.40 5.54 3.88
CA ILE A 134 -12.54 5.52 5.07
C ILE A 134 -11.70 4.24 5.07
N ILE A 135 -10.41 4.39 5.35
CA ILE A 135 -9.43 3.31 5.41
C ILE A 135 -8.77 3.35 6.79
N VAL A 136 -8.84 2.24 7.52
CA VAL A 136 -8.03 1.99 8.73
C VAL A 136 -7.02 0.90 8.38
N ALA A 137 -5.74 1.13 8.58
CA ALA A 137 -4.73 0.13 8.22
C ALA A 137 -3.46 0.27 9.06
N PRO A 138 -2.82 -0.85 9.47
CA PRO A 138 -1.46 -0.79 9.96
C PRO A 138 -0.47 -0.47 8.84
N HIS A 139 0.59 0.24 9.19
CA HIS A 139 1.63 0.68 8.28
C HIS A 139 2.23 -0.50 7.50
N GLY A 140 2.23 -0.40 6.17
CA GLY A 140 2.84 -1.40 5.30
C GLY A 140 2.51 -1.21 3.83
N ALA A 141 3.11 -2.03 2.97
CA ALA A 141 3.02 -1.93 1.51
C ALA A 141 1.60 -1.92 0.94
N ALA A 142 0.62 -2.44 1.69
CA ALA A 142 -0.81 -2.33 1.38
C ALA A 142 -1.25 -0.88 1.10
N LEU A 143 -0.72 0.09 1.84
CA LEU A 143 -1.05 1.52 1.70
C LEU A 143 -0.47 2.14 0.42
N THR A 144 0.36 1.44 -0.37
CA THR A 144 0.67 1.88 -1.73
C THR A 144 -0.59 2.00 -2.59
N ASN A 145 -1.64 1.23 -2.31
CA ASN A 145 -2.92 1.34 -3.00
C ASN A 145 -3.68 2.66 -2.74
N LEU A 146 -3.24 3.51 -1.79
CA LEU A 146 -3.80 4.86 -1.61
C LEU A 146 -3.71 5.71 -2.89
N ILE A 147 -2.79 5.38 -3.81
CA ILE A 147 -2.73 6.01 -5.13
C ILE A 147 -3.99 5.82 -5.97
N PHE A 148 -4.93 4.95 -5.59
CA PHE A 148 -6.19 4.70 -6.30
C PHE A 148 -7.40 5.41 -5.65
N CYS A 149 -7.27 5.88 -4.41
CA CYS A 149 -8.33 6.55 -3.67
C CYS A 149 -8.85 7.80 -4.37
N LYS A 150 -10.09 8.18 -4.06
CA LYS A 150 -10.67 9.47 -4.46
C LYS A 150 -10.29 10.56 -3.47
N SER A 151 -10.33 11.83 -3.92
CA SER A 151 -10.17 13.00 -3.04
C SER A 151 -11.06 12.88 -1.80
N HIS A 152 -10.59 13.38 -0.66
CA HIS A 152 -11.31 13.32 0.63
C HIS A 152 -11.53 11.91 1.19
N THR A 153 -10.87 10.88 0.64
CA THR A 153 -10.81 9.58 1.34
C THR A 153 -10.09 9.80 2.67
N LYS A 154 -10.68 9.29 3.74
CA LYS A 154 -10.14 9.42 5.10
C LYS A 154 -9.26 8.21 5.40
N VAL A 155 -8.06 8.45 5.91
CA VAL A 155 -7.04 7.42 6.15
C VAL A 155 -6.56 7.52 7.58
N ILE A 156 -6.72 6.44 8.33
CA ILE A 156 -6.15 6.24 9.67
C ILE A 156 -5.04 5.21 9.53
N GLU A 157 -3.80 5.70 9.57
CA GLU A 157 -2.61 4.87 9.52
C GLU A 157 -2.15 4.49 10.93
N ILE A 158 -2.01 3.20 11.21
CA ILE A 158 -1.59 2.68 12.51
C ILE A 158 -0.11 2.29 12.43
N PHE A 159 0.75 3.00 13.16
CA PHE A 159 2.18 2.72 13.19
C PHE A 159 2.56 1.74 14.30
N SER A 160 3.64 1.01 14.05
CA SER A 160 4.37 0.33 15.12
C SER A 160 5.07 1.38 15.99
N PRO A 161 5.20 1.17 17.32
CA PRO A 161 5.67 2.21 18.27
C PRO A 161 6.99 2.89 17.87
N ASN A 162 7.90 2.14 17.21
CA ASN A 162 9.25 2.58 16.87
C ASN A 162 9.47 2.80 15.36
N TYR A 163 8.40 2.83 14.55
CA TYR A 163 8.52 2.95 13.09
C TYR A 163 7.41 3.80 12.47
N THR A 164 7.72 5.08 12.23
CA THR A 164 6.78 6.12 11.76
C THR A 164 7.26 6.83 10.48
N PRO A 165 7.53 6.11 9.39
CA PRO A 165 7.97 6.75 8.15
C PRO A 165 6.84 7.59 7.51
N PRO A 166 7.16 8.75 6.90
CA PRO A 166 6.15 9.68 6.37
C PRO A 166 5.58 9.30 4.99
N LEU A 167 5.87 8.09 4.51
CA LEU A 167 5.68 7.69 3.12
C LEU A 167 4.24 7.88 2.64
N TYR A 168 3.27 7.37 3.39
CA TYR A 168 1.87 7.37 2.96
C TYR A 168 1.18 8.71 3.21
N GLN A 169 1.65 9.49 4.19
CA GLN A 169 1.24 10.89 4.33
C GLN A 169 1.55 11.70 3.07
N ILE A 170 2.66 11.43 2.38
CA ILE A 170 3.01 12.09 1.11
C ILE A 170 2.02 11.69 0.02
N ILE A 171 1.65 10.40 -0.09
CA ILE A 171 0.64 9.94 -1.06
C ILE A 171 -0.71 10.61 -0.78
N CYS A 172 -1.10 10.70 0.50
CA CYS A 172 -2.32 11.38 0.91
C CYS A 172 -2.34 12.83 0.44
N LYS A 173 -1.23 13.56 0.62
CA LYS A 173 -1.10 14.94 0.13
C LYS A 173 -1.21 15.06 -1.39
N ILE A 174 -0.59 14.14 -2.15
CA ILE A 174 -0.65 14.14 -3.62
C ILE A 174 -2.09 14.00 -4.13
N TYR A 175 -2.92 13.20 -3.44
CA TYR A 175 -4.28 12.88 -3.86
C TYR A 175 -5.38 13.60 -3.06
N ASN A 176 -5.02 14.60 -2.25
CA ASN A 176 -5.94 15.34 -1.38
C ASN A 176 -6.78 14.42 -0.47
N LEU A 177 -6.12 13.45 0.15
CA LEU A 177 -6.73 12.56 1.13
C LEU A 177 -6.63 13.15 2.54
N GLU A 178 -7.61 12.87 3.38
CA GLU A 178 -7.61 13.29 4.78
C GLU A 178 -6.88 12.25 5.61
N TYR A 179 -5.80 12.66 6.28
CA TYR A 179 -4.86 11.73 6.90
C TYR A 179 -4.77 11.96 8.42
N CYS A 180 -4.88 10.88 9.17
CA CYS A 180 -4.53 10.82 10.58
C CYS A 180 -3.67 9.59 10.84
N SER A 181 -2.87 9.63 11.90
CA SER A 181 -2.06 8.50 12.32
C SER A 181 -2.25 8.19 13.79
N LEU A 182 -2.23 6.90 14.12
CA LEU A 182 -2.24 6.38 15.48
C LEU A 182 -0.94 5.63 15.73
N LEU A 183 -0.25 5.93 16.82
CA LEU A 183 0.92 5.17 17.25
C LEU A 183 0.47 3.98 18.09
N GLY A 184 0.94 2.78 17.74
CA GLY A 184 0.72 1.59 18.56
C GLY A 184 1.35 1.70 19.94
N THR A 185 0.79 0.98 20.89
CA THR A 185 1.34 0.86 22.24
C THR A 185 2.50 -0.14 22.25
N PRO A 186 3.63 0.18 22.88
CA PRO A 186 4.73 -0.77 23.08
C PRO A 186 4.25 -2.01 23.86
N LEU A 187 4.64 -3.18 23.40
CA LEU A 187 4.41 -4.42 24.12
C LEU A 187 5.48 -4.61 25.21
N PRO A 188 5.11 -5.07 26.43
CA PRO A 188 6.08 -5.38 27.47
C PRO A 188 7.12 -6.39 26.97
N ASN A 189 8.38 -6.22 27.37
CA ASN A 189 9.51 -7.12 27.08
C ASN A 189 9.97 -7.22 25.61
N ILE A 190 9.52 -6.33 24.71
CA ILE A 190 10.10 -6.22 23.36
C ILE A 190 11.14 -5.09 23.38
N LEU A 191 12.40 -5.46 23.58
CA LEU A 191 13.56 -4.54 23.61
C LEU A 191 14.04 -4.10 22.21
N SER A 192 13.48 -4.68 21.14
CA SER A 192 13.99 -4.48 19.79
C SER A 192 13.36 -3.27 19.11
N ILE A 193 14.19 -2.31 18.68
CA ILE A 193 13.87 -1.17 17.79
C ILE A 193 13.61 -1.69 16.36
N GLU A 194 12.86 -2.78 16.24
CA GLU A 194 12.67 -3.47 14.98
C GLU A 194 11.46 -2.91 14.23
N ARG A 195 11.70 -2.53 12.96
CA ARG A 195 10.67 -2.09 12.01
C ARG A 195 9.53 -3.12 11.79
N LYS A 196 9.70 -4.33 12.30
CA LYS A 196 8.81 -5.48 12.15
C LYS A 196 7.92 -5.73 13.37
N GLN A 197 8.10 -4.97 14.45
CA GLN A 197 7.36 -5.18 15.70
C GLN A 197 5.85 -5.10 15.50
N ASP A 198 5.14 -6.09 16.05
CA ASP A 198 3.69 -6.14 16.11
C ASP A 198 3.12 -5.04 17.01
N ILE A 199 1.83 -4.78 16.84
CA ILE A 199 1.18 -3.54 17.27
C ILE A 199 0.09 -3.91 18.25
N TRP A 200 0.10 -3.27 19.41
CA TRP A 200 -1.09 -3.18 20.25
C TRP A 200 -1.79 -1.86 19.95
N VAL A 201 -3.10 -1.88 19.70
CA VAL A 201 -3.88 -0.69 19.38
C VAL A 201 -4.72 -0.28 20.58
N ASP A 202 -4.55 0.96 21.03
CA ASP A 202 -5.47 1.58 21.97
C ASP A 202 -6.80 1.90 21.26
N CYS A 203 -7.83 1.10 21.56
CA CYS A 203 -9.15 1.22 20.95
C CYS A 203 -9.86 2.54 21.30
N ASN A 204 -9.59 3.12 22.48
CA ASN A 204 -10.17 4.41 22.86
C ASN A 204 -9.57 5.53 22.01
N GLN A 205 -8.27 5.51 21.77
CA GLN A 205 -7.62 6.48 20.89
C GLN A 205 -8.07 6.31 19.43
N LEU A 206 -8.14 5.07 18.95
CA LEU A 206 -8.65 4.78 17.61
C LEU A 206 -10.10 5.31 17.44
N GLN A 207 -10.97 5.07 18.41
CA GLN A 207 -12.35 5.55 18.37
C GLN A 207 -12.43 7.07 18.33
N LYS A 208 -11.65 7.78 19.16
CA LYS A 208 -11.60 9.24 19.15
C LYS A 208 -11.19 9.81 17.80
N ILE A 209 -10.14 9.23 17.19
CA ILE A 209 -9.69 9.63 15.84
C ILE A 209 -10.79 9.35 14.81
N LEU A 210 -11.42 8.17 14.87
CA LEU A 210 -12.48 7.79 13.95
C LEU A 210 -13.68 8.73 14.03
N LEU A 211 -14.15 9.07 15.24
CA LEU A 211 -15.28 9.98 15.43
C LEU A 211 -14.98 11.36 14.84
N LYS A 212 -13.78 11.91 15.10
CA LYS A 212 -13.34 13.17 14.52
C LYS A 212 -13.30 13.14 12.98
N MET A 213 -13.01 11.99 12.40
CA MET A 213 -13.04 11.81 10.94
C MET A 213 -14.46 11.57 10.40
N LEU A 214 -15.44 11.24 11.23
CA LEU A 214 -16.82 11.04 10.78
C LEU A 214 -17.64 12.34 10.79
N GLU A 215 -17.22 13.32 11.59
CA GLU A 215 -17.65 14.72 11.54
C GLU A 215 -17.33 15.36 10.17
#